data_AF-A0A842SCC2-F1
#
_entry.id   AF-A0A842SCC2-F1
#
_cell.length_a   1.000
_cell.length_b   1.000
_cell.length_c   1.000
_cell.angle_alpha   90.00
_cell.angle_beta   90.00
_cell.angle_gamma   90.00
#
_symmetry.space_group_name_H-M   'P 1'
#
loop_
_entity.id
_entity.type
_entity.pdbx_description
1 polymer ?
#
loop_
_entity_poly.entity_id
_entity_poly.type
_entity_poly.pdbx_seq_one_letter_code
_entity_poly.pdbx_strand_id
1 'polypeptide(L)'
;MGNSCIICHMQTIEGLDKIEKCPNGHIVHFECLKEWLIHSLNCPLCNDKYSPHVISKFDAYLSTKEREKEEAFKRQLEEKELKEIQKIGDKMVFLKFVKSIENLIELEKYEDALERLELYDQNQMKDYQGQTAVFLKGKINYIRGRYDMAIANLFKLVKKNFSYPKAFYYLGKSYKALGLDDKAKWAFERVPETKA
;
A
#
# COMPACT_ATOMS: atom_id res chain seq x y z
N MET A 1 50.42 15.39 -15.07
CA MET A 1 49.32 14.63 -14.43
C MET A 1 48.26 15.64 -14.02
N GLY A 2 47.01 15.42 -14.40
CA GLY A 2 45.98 16.46 -14.43
C GLY A 2 45.65 17.04 -13.05
N ASN A 3 45.58 18.37 -12.97
CA ASN A 3 45.10 19.12 -11.81
C ASN A 3 43.57 19.12 -11.75
N SER A 4 42.92 17.97 -11.94
CA SER A 4 41.45 17.87 -11.97
C SER A 4 40.96 16.96 -10.86
N CYS A 5 39.94 17.41 -10.14
CA CYS A 5 39.25 16.61 -9.15
C CYS A 5 38.60 15.38 -9.82
N ILE A 6 38.91 14.18 -9.34
CA ILE A 6 38.37 12.94 -9.93
C ILE A 6 36.85 12.74 -9.75
N ILE A 7 36.22 13.51 -8.86
CA ILE A 7 34.78 13.38 -8.56
C ILE A 7 33.94 14.34 -9.41
N CYS A 8 34.31 15.63 -9.44
CA CYS A 8 33.56 16.64 -10.17
C CYS A 8 34.16 17.02 -11.52
N HIS A 9 35.34 16.48 -11.86
CA HIS A 9 36.09 16.77 -13.08
C HIS A 9 36.50 18.24 -13.29
N MET A 10 36.29 19.10 -12.30
CA MET A 10 36.74 20.50 -12.32
C MET A 10 38.23 20.62 -11.98
N GLN A 11 38.87 21.67 -12.51
CA GLN A 11 40.26 21.98 -12.21
C GLN A 11 40.42 22.43 -10.76
N THR A 12 41.54 22.05 -10.15
CA THR A 12 41.93 22.48 -8.80
C THR A 12 42.82 23.72 -8.91
N ILE A 13 42.46 24.79 -8.19
CA ILE A 13 43.21 26.04 -8.15
C ILE A 13 44.11 26.03 -6.90
N GLU A 14 45.43 26.03 -7.13
CA GLU A 14 46.43 26.03 -6.07
C GLU A 14 46.30 27.30 -5.20
N GLY A 15 46.25 27.12 -3.88
CA GLY A 15 46.09 28.20 -2.91
C GLY A 15 44.65 28.67 -2.66
N LEU A 16 43.69 28.28 -3.51
CA LEU A 16 42.27 28.57 -3.32
C LEU A 16 41.50 27.33 -2.85
N ASP A 17 41.75 26.18 -3.46
CA ASP A 17 41.03 24.95 -3.18
C ASP A 17 41.71 24.09 -2.12
N LYS A 18 40.93 23.61 -1.16
CA LYS A 18 41.35 22.53 -0.26
C LYS A 18 41.25 21.20 -1.02
N ILE A 19 42.37 20.51 -1.16
CA ILE A 19 42.45 19.23 -1.88
C ILE A 19 43.00 18.12 -0.98
N GLU A 20 42.54 16.90 -1.22
CA GLU A 20 43.10 15.67 -0.65
C GLU A 20 43.53 14.73 -1.79
N LYS A 21 44.37 13.76 -1.47
CA LYS A 21 44.85 12.77 -2.44
C LYS A 21 44.65 11.36 -1.91
N CYS A 22 44.29 10.42 -2.79
CA CYS A 22 44.32 9.00 -2.44
C CYS A 22 45.78 8.49 -2.38
N PRO A 23 46.03 7.25 -1.88
CA PRO A 23 47.38 6.68 -1.83
C PRO A 23 48.10 6.64 -3.19
N ASN A 24 47.35 6.49 -4.29
CA ASN A 24 47.89 6.49 -5.66
C ASN A 24 48.00 7.90 -6.28
N GLY A 25 47.76 8.96 -5.50
CA GLY A 25 47.98 10.34 -5.91
C GLY A 25 46.82 11.00 -6.66
N HIS A 26 45.65 10.34 -6.80
CA HIS A 26 44.48 10.95 -7.44
C HIS A 26 43.91 12.09 -6.59
N ILE A 27 43.69 13.24 -7.23
CA ILE A 27 43.33 14.50 -6.57
C ILE A 27 41.81 14.64 -6.44
N VAL A 28 41.35 15.11 -5.29
CA VAL A 28 39.94 15.38 -5.02
C VAL A 28 39.77 16.65 -4.20
N HIS A 29 38.74 17.45 -4.47
CA HIS A 29 38.38 18.57 -3.60
C HIS A 29 37.92 18.07 -2.23
N PHE A 30 38.25 18.80 -1.16
CA PHE A 30 37.85 18.47 0.20
C PHE A 30 36.33 18.28 0.33
N GLU A 31 35.54 19.18 -0.28
CA GLU A 31 34.07 19.09 -0.24
C GLU A 31 33.54 17.94 -1.11
N CYS A 32 34.17 17.66 -2.24
CA CYS A 32 33.79 16.50 -3.06
C CYS A 32 34.09 15.17 -2.34
N LEU A 33 35.23 15.09 -1.65
CA LEU A 33 35.61 13.91 -0.87
C LEU A 33 34.68 13.73 0.32
N LYS A 34 34.34 14.81 1.02
CA LYS A 34 33.40 14.81 2.15
C LYS A 34 32.07 14.16 1.80
N GLU A 35 31.48 14.50 0.65
CA GLU A 35 30.24 13.89 0.17
C GLU A 35 30.44 12.44 -0.27
N TRP A 36 31.56 12.14 -0.93
CA TRP A 36 31.84 10.77 -1.40
C TRP A 36 32.03 9.77 -0.28
N LEU A 37 32.72 10.16 0.80
CA LEU A 37 32.99 9.29 1.95
C LEU A 37 31.71 8.83 2.67
N ILE A 38 30.56 9.48 2.44
CA ILE A 38 29.23 9.04 2.91
C ILE A 38 28.83 7.68 2.27
N HIS A 39 29.38 7.37 1.10
CA HIS A 39 29.04 6.20 0.30
C HIS A 39 30.18 5.18 0.21
N SER A 40 31.43 5.63 0.14
CA SER A 40 32.59 4.75 0.02
C SER A 40 33.86 5.38 0.59
N LEU A 41 34.65 4.60 1.32
CA LEU A 41 35.97 5.00 1.81
C LEU A 41 37.08 4.79 0.76
N ASN A 42 36.72 4.35 -0.44
CA ASN A 42 37.66 4.03 -1.51
C ASN A 42 37.67 5.11 -2.59
N CYS A 43 38.81 5.31 -3.23
CA CYS A 43 38.94 6.20 -4.37
C CYS A 43 38.07 5.70 -5.54
N PRO A 44 37.22 6.53 -6.15
CA PRO A 44 36.36 6.12 -7.26
C PRO A 44 37.14 5.66 -8.50
N LEU A 45 38.39 6.11 -8.66
CA LEU A 45 39.19 5.83 -9.85
C LEU A 45 40.05 4.56 -9.72
N CYS A 46 40.70 4.34 -8.57
CA CYS A 46 41.56 3.17 -8.36
C CYS A 46 41.02 2.15 -7.35
N ASN A 47 39.89 2.44 -6.70
CA ASN A 47 39.28 1.62 -5.66
C ASN A 47 40.13 1.37 -4.40
N ASP A 48 41.27 2.05 -4.26
CA ASP A 48 42.08 1.98 -3.04
C ASP A 48 41.49 2.85 -1.93
N LYS A 49 41.50 2.31 -0.71
CA LYS A 49 41.00 3.00 0.49
C LYS A 49 41.82 4.26 0.79
N TYR A 50 41.14 5.36 1.09
CA TYR A 50 41.82 6.57 1.59
C TYR A 50 42.54 6.29 2.91
N SER A 51 43.63 7.02 3.15
CA SER A 51 44.41 6.81 4.38
C SER A 51 43.60 7.18 5.62
N PRO A 52 43.85 6.53 6.78
CA PRO A 52 43.13 6.82 8.01
C PRO A 52 43.19 8.30 8.41
N HIS A 53 44.32 8.97 8.19
CA HIS A 53 44.48 10.40 8.48
C HIS A 53 43.61 11.30 7.59
N VAL A 54 43.36 10.91 6.32
CA VAL A 54 42.45 11.66 5.46
C VAL A 54 41.01 11.44 5.90
N ILE A 55 40.64 10.20 6.21
CA ILE A 55 39.28 9.85 6.66
C ILE A 55 38.96 10.54 8.00
N SER A 56 39.92 10.56 8.95
CA SER A 56 39.69 11.11 10.29
C SER A 56 39.35 12.60 10.30
N LYS A 57 39.74 13.34 9.25
CA LYS A 57 39.33 14.75 9.07
C LYS A 57 37.82 14.91 8.91
N PHE A 58 37.13 13.84 8.52
CA PHE A 58 35.69 13.81 8.23
C PHE A 58 34.89 13.02 9.26
N ASP A 59 35.50 12.43 10.30
CA ASP A 59 34.81 11.57 11.27
C ASP A 59 33.56 12.24 11.85
N ALA A 60 33.70 13.49 12.33
CA ALA A 60 32.56 14.22 12.89
C ALA A 60 31.40 14.39 11.87
N TYR A 61 31.74 14.60 10.59
CA TYR A 61 30.76 14.73 9.53
C TYR A 61 30.10 13.38 9.19
N LEU A 62 30.91 12.32 9.04
CA LEU A 62 30.43 10.98 8.73
C LEU A 62 29.52 10.45 9.85
N SER A 63 29.92 10.59 11.13
CA SER A 63 29.08 10.21 12.27
C SER A 63 27.78 11.00 12.33
N THR A 64 27.79 12.28 11.96
CA THR A 64 26.55 13.09 11.88
C THR A 64 25.62 12.56 10.78
N LYS A 65 26.17 12.26 9.60
CA LYS A 65 25.41 11.71 8.47
C LYS A 65 24.86 10.31 8.73
N GLU A 66 25.62 9.46 9.41
CA GLU A 66 25.16 8.14 9.86
C GLU A 66 23.96 8.27 10.80
N ARG A 67 24.06 9.15 11.83
CA ARG A 67 22.93 9.41 12.74
C ARG A 67 21.70 9.96 12.01
N GLU A 68 21.87 10.90 11.08
CA GLU A 68 20.77 11.41 10.26
C GLU A 68 20.09 10.30 9.45
N LYS A 69 20.87 9.38 8.87
CA LYS A 69 20.33 8.21 8.15
C LYS A 69 19.57 7.27 9.08
N GLU A 70 20.11 6.97 10.25
CA GLU A 70 19.46 6.12 11.27
C GLU A 70 18.14 6.74 11.76
N GLU A 71 18.14 8.03 12.07
CA GLU A 71 16.94 8.76 12.46
C GLU A 71 15.88 8.77 11.34
N ALA A 72 16.30 9.00 10.10
CA ALA A 72 15.40 8.96 8.94
C ALA A 72 14.80 7.56 8.75
N PHE A 73 15.60 6.50 8.87
CA PHE A 73 15.13 5.12 8.80
C PHE A 73 14.14 4.81 9.91
N LYS A 74 14.43 5.24 11.15
CA LYS A 74 13.53 5.06 12.29
C LYS A 74 12.19 5.77 12.07
N ARG A 75 12.19 7.02 11.61
CA ARG A 75 10.95 7.76 11.29
C ARG A 75 10.13 7.06 10.21
N GLN A 76 10.78 6.52 9.16
CA GLN A 76 10.08 5.76 8.14
C GLN A 76 9.45 4.47 8.67
N LEU A 77 10.11 3.80 9.62
CA LEU A 77 9.57 2.61 10.28
C LEU A 77 8.35 2.97 11.13
N GLU A 78 8.45 3.99 11.98
CA GLU A 78 7.34 4.48 12.81
C GLU A 78 6.14 4.91 11.95
N GLU A 79 6.37 5.61 10.83
CA GLU A 79 5.29 6.00 9.91
C GLU A 79 4.60 4.78 9.28
N LYS A 80 5.37 3.74 8.91
CA LYS A 80 4.80 2.48 8.39
C LYS A 80 3.96 1.77 9.45
N GLU A 81 4.45 1.68 10.68
CA GLU A 81 3.73 1.07 11.79
C GLU A 81 2.41 1.80 12.08
N LEU A 82 2.43 3.14 12.12
CA LEU A 82 1.23 3.95 12.28
C LEU A 82 0.21 3.72 11.17
N LYS A 83 0.66 3.61 9.91
CA LYS A 83 -0.22 3.29 8.77
C LYS A 83 -0.85 1.90 8.90
N GLU A 84 -0.11 0.90 9.37
CA GLU A 84 -0.65 -0.43 9.60
C GLU A 84 -1.67 -0.44 10.76
N ILE A 85 -1.39 0.26 11.85
CA ILE A 85 -2.33 0.42 12.96
C ILE A 85 -3.62 1.09 12.46
N GLN A 86 -3.50 2.15 11.65
CA GLN A 86 -4.66 2.82 11.06
C GLN A 86 -5.47 1.87 10.17
N LYS A 87 -4.83 1.05 9.33
CA LYS A 87 -5.52 0.05 8.50
C LYS A 87 -6.29 -0.98 9.35
N ILE A 88 -5.70 -1.42 10.47
CA ILE A 88 -6.38 -2.33 11.41
C ILE A 88 -7.61 -1.64 12.03
N GLY A 89 -7.46 -0.38 12.43
CA GLY A 89 -8.56 0.45 12.93
C GLY A 89 -9.71 0.56 11.93
N ASP A 90 -9.42 0.92 10.68
CA ASP A 90 -10.40 1.00 9.59
C ASP A 90 -11.14 -0.34 9.39
N LYS A 91 -10.39 -1.46 9.42
CA LYS A 91 -10.96 -2.79 9.27
C LYS A 91 -11.89 -3.14 10.44
N MET A 92 -11.52 -2.80 11.67
CA MET A 92 -12.36 -3.01 12.84
C MET A 92 -13.66 -2.18 12.78
N VAL A 93 -13.58 -0.91 12.42
CA VAL A 93 -14.76 -0.05 12.23
C VAL A 93 -15.69 -0.63 11.18
N PHE A 94 -15.13 -1.10 10.07
CA PHE A 94 -15.90 -1.74 9.02
C PHE A 94 -16.57 -3.05 9.46
N LEU A 95 -15.88 -3.89 10.21
CA LEU A 95 -16.46 -5.12 10.75
C LEU A 95 -17.62 -4.82 11.72
N LYS A 96 -17.48 -3.81 12.58
CA LYS A 96 -18.57 -3.35 13.45
C LYS A 96 -19.75 -2.84 12.64
N PHE A 97 -19.48 -2.10 11.55
CA PHE A 97 -20.51 -1.66 10.62
C PHE A 97 -21.25 -2.84 10.00
N VAL A 98 -20.56 -3.81 9.41
CA VAL A 98 -21.19 -5.02 8.83
C VAL A 98 -22.04 -5.76 9.87
N LYS A 99 -21.50 -5.98 11.07
CA LYS A 99 -22.25 -6.64 12.16
C LYS A 99 -23.52 -5.87 12.53
N SER A 100 -23.49 -4.54 12.50
CA SER A 100 -24.68 -3.73 12.76
C SER A 100 -25.74 -3.90 11.67
N ILE A 101 -25.34 -4.05 10.40
CA ILE A 101 -26.27 -4.33 9.30
C ILE A 101 -26.86 -5.74 9.45
N GLU A 102 -26.05 -6.73 9.80
CA GLU A 102 -26.52 -8.10 10.03
C GLU A 102 -27.56 -8.16 11.16
N ASN A 103 -27.34 -7.45 12.26
CA ASN A 103 -28.32 -7.33 13.33
C ASN A 103 -29.64 -6.69 12.86
N LEU A 104 -29.58 -5.64 12.03
CA LEU A 104 -30.79 -5.04 11.47
C LEU A 104 -31.55 -6.01 10.55
N ILE A 105 -30.83 -6.84 9.79
CA ILE A 105 -31.43 -7.90 8.97
C ILE A 105 -32.11 -8.96 9.85
N GLU A 106 -31.47 -9.39 10.94
CA GLU A 106 -32.05 -10.35 11.90
C GLU A 106 -33.31 -9.82 12.58
N LEU A 107 -33.37 -8.52 12.83
CA LEU A 107 -34.55 -7.83 13.37
C LEU A 107 -35.60 -7.46 12.30
N GLU A 108 -35.41 -7.90 11.06
CA GLU A 108 -36.25 -7.57 9.89
C GLU A 108 -36.39 -6.05 9.60
N LYS A 109 -35.48 -5.24 10.15
CA LYS A 109 -35.40 -3.78 9.94
C LYS A 109 -34.67 -3.46 8.65
N TYR A 110 -35.25 -3.88 7.53
CA TYR A 110 -34.56 -3.83 6.24
C TYR A 110 -34.37 -2.42 5.68
N GLU A 111 -35.30 -1.50 5.92
CA GLU A 111 -35.14 -0.12 5.45
C GLU A 111 -34.03 0.61 6.22
N ASP A 112 -33.99 0.49 7.54
CA ASP A 112 -32.90 1.00 8.37
C ASP A 112 -31.53 0.45 7.92
N ALA A 113 -31.48 -0.84 7.56
CA ALA A 113 -30.27 -1.47 7.04
C ALA A 113 -29.83 -0.88 5.69
N LEU A 114 -30.78 -0.64 4.78
CA LEU A 114 -30.51 -0.06 3.46
C LEU A 114 -30.12 1.41 3.54
N GLU A 115 -30.80 2.20 4.37
CA GLU A 115 -30.45 3.61 4.63
C GLU A 115 -29.02 3.70 5.19
N ARG A 116 -28.70 2.87 6.18
CA ARG A 116 -27.35 2.82 6.75
C ARG A 116 -26.29 2.40 5.75
N LEU A 117 -26.60 1.50 4.81
CA LEU A 117 -25.71 1.12 3.71
C LEU A 117 -25.53 2.26 2.70
N GLU A 118 -26.57 3.07 2.45
CA GLU A 118 -26.51 4.22 1.54
C GLU A 118 -25.64 5.34 2.11
N LEU A 119 -25.82 5.67 3.40
CA LEU A 119 -24.98 6.65 4.10
C LEU A 119 -23.50 6.25 4.13
N TYR A 120 -23.23 4.95 4.18
CA TYR A 120 -21.87 4.42 4.14
C TYR A 120 -21.23 4.50 2.74
N ASP A 121 -22.02 4.35 1.67
CA ASP A 121 -21.59 4.43 0.25
C ASP A 121 -21.04 5.82 -0.11
N GLN A 122 -21.69 6.87 0.40
CA GLN A 122 -21.36 8.27 0.09
C GLN A 122 -20.05 8.76 0.71
N ASN A 123 -19.51 8.07 1.72
CA ASN A 123 -18.50 8.60 2.63
C ASN A 123 -17.16 7.83 2.63
N GLN A 124 -16.76 7.31 1.46
CA GLN A 124 -15.51 6.58 1.17
C GLN A 124 -15.58 5.06 1.30
N MET A 125 -15.39 4.39 0.15
CA MET A 125 -15.24 2.95 0.08
C MET A 125 -13.89 2.58 -0.52
N LYS A 126 -13.09 1.81 0.24
CA LYS A 126 -12.05 0.97 -0.37
C LYS A 126 -12.75 -0.16 -1.14
N ASP A 127 -12.07 -0.71 -2.16
CA ASP A 127 -12.68 -1.66 -3.10
C ASP A 127 -13.38 -2.86 -2.43
N TYR A 128 -12.83 -3.40 -1.34
CA TYR A 128 -13.44 -4.55 -0.64
C TYR A 128 -14.65 -4.16 0.22
N GLN A 129 -14.67 -2.95 0.77
CA GLN A 129 -15.76 -2.44 1.61
C GLN A 129 -16.99 -2.18 0.74
N GLY A 130 -16.79 -1.57 -0.42
CA GLY A 130 -17.89 -1.33 -1.36
C GLY A 130 -18.46 -2.59 -1.96
N GLN A 131 -17.63 -3.58 -2.29
CA GLN A 131 -18.12 -4.89 -2.71
C GLN A 131 -19.03 -5.56 -1.66
N THR A 132 -18.63 -5.48 -0.40
CA THR A 132 -19.40 -6.04 0.72
C THR A 132 -20.71 -5.26 0.95
N ALA A 133 -20.70 -3.94 0.84
CA ALA A 133 -21.92 -3.14 0.96
C ALA A 133 -22.92 -3.43 -0.18
N VAL A 134 -22.45 -3.51 -1.43
CA VAL A 134 -23.28 -3.90 -2.58
C VAL A 134 -23.84 -5.32 -2.40
N PHE A 135 -23.03 -6.25 -1.90
CA PHE A 135 -23.48 -7.59 -1.54
C PHE A 135 -24.63 -7.55 -0.52
N LEU A 136 -24.46 -6.80 0.58
CA LEU A 136 -25.47 -6.68 1.63
C LEU A 136 -26.77 -6.04 1.09
N LYS A 137 -26.69 -4.99 0.26
CA LYS A 137 -27.86 -4.42 -0.44
C LYS A 137 -28.58 -5.48 -1.27
N GLY A 138 -27.83 -6.30 -2.02
CA GLY A 138 -28.37 -7.42 -2.80
C GLY A 138 -29.05 -8.49 -1.94
N LYS A 139 -28.39 -8.93 -0.86
CA LYS A 139 -28.92 -9.91 0.10
C LYS A 139 -30.22 -9.41 0.76
N ILE A 140 -30.26 -8.15 1.19
CA ILE A 140 -31.46 -7.56 1.81
C ILE A 140 -32.62 -7.57 0.83
N ASN A 141 -32.42 -7.12 -0.42
CA ASN A 141 -33.48 -7.13 -1.41
C ASN A 141 -33.98 -8.55 -1.73
N TYR A 142 -33.08 -9.55 -1.74
CA TYR A 142 -33.47 -10.95 -1.88
C TYR A 142 -34.38 -11.40 -0.72
N ILE A 143 -33.99 -11.11 0.53
CA ILE A 143 -34.77 -11.49 1.72
C ILE A 143 -36.16 -10.83 1.69
N ARG A 144 -36.25 -9.58 1.21
CA ARG A 144 -37.51 -8.85 1.02
C ARG A 144 -38.37 -9.33 -0.15
N GLY A 145 -37.92 -10.34 -0.91
CA GLY A 145 -38.60 -10.80 -2.12
C GLY A 145 -38.49 -9.86 -3.33
N ARG A 146 -37.68 -8.79 -3.24
CA ARG A 146 -37.38 -7.87 -4.36
C ARG A 146 -36.25 -8.44 -5.20
N TYR A 147 -36.56 -9.54 -5.89
CA TYR A 147 -35.57 -10.34 -6.61
C TYR A 147 -34.93 -9.59 -7.79
N ASP A 148 -35.67 -8.71 -8.45
CA ASP A 148 -35.20 -7.80 -9.49
C ASP A 148 -34.08 -6.87 -8.98
N MET A 149 -34.31 -6.20 -7.85
CA MET A 149 -33.34 -5.32 -7.20
C MET A 149 -32.15 -6.11 -6.64
N ALA A 150 -32.40 -7.32 -6.13
CA ALA A 150 -31.35 -8.22 -5.68
C ALA A 150 -30.41 -8.59 -6.85
N ILE A 151 -30.97 -9.01 -7.99
CA ILE A 151 -30.23 -9.33 -9.21
C ILE A 151 -29.41 -8.12 -9.67
N ALA A 152 -30.00 -6.92 -9.72
CA ALA A 152 -29.28 -5.72 -10.18
C ALA A 152 -28.00 -5.47 -9.37
N ASN A 153 -28.08 -5.53 -8.04
CA ASN A 153 -26.94 -5.33 -7.15
C ASN A 153 -25.93 -6.49 -7.23
N LEU A 154 -26.41 -7.73 -7.15
CA LEU A 154 -25.55 -8.91 -7.13
C LEU A 154 -24.86 -9.13 -8.47
N PHE A 155 -25.54 -8.86 -9.58
CA PHE A 155 -24.97 -8.97 -10.92
C PHE A 155 -23.87 -7.94 -11.17
N LYS A 156 -24.09 -6.69 -10.72
CA LYS A 156 -23.05 -5.65 -10.72
C LYS A 156 -21.81 -6.10 -9.95
N LEU A 157 -22.01 -6.74 -8.79
CA LEU A 157 -20.92 -7.25 -7.96
C LEU A 157 -20.14 -8.38 -8.65
N VAL A 158 -20.81 -9.42 -9.15
CA VAL A 158 -20.11 -10.56 -9.76
C VAL A 158 -19.42 -10.23 -11.08
N LYS A 159 -19.88 -9.19 -11.79
CA LYS A 159 -19.18 -8.64 -12.96
C LYS A 159 -17.84 -8.00 -12.60
N LYS A 160 -17.74 -7.36 -11.43
CA LYS A 160 -16.49 -6.76 -10.95
C LYS A 160 -15.59 -7.80 -10.27
N ASN A 161 -16.18 -8.71 -9.50
CA ASN A 161 -15.46 -9.75 -8.77
C ASN A 161 -16.09 -11.12 -9.03
N PHE A 162 -15.47 -11.86 -9.96
CA PHE A 162 -15.86 -13.22 -10.31
C PHE A 162 -15.57 -14.26 -9.22
N SER A 163 -14.91 -13.87 -8.13
CA SER A 163 -14.58 -14.72 -6.98
C SER A 163 -15.36 -14.31 -5.72
N TYR A 164 -16.67 -14.06 -5.88
CA TYR A 164 -17.58 -13.78 -4.76
C TYR A 164 -18.69 -14.86 -4.65
N PRO A 165 -18.39 -16.05 -4.07
CA PRO A 165 -19.32 -17.19 -4.05
C PRO A 165 -20.70 -16.89 -3.48
N LYS A 166 -20.76 -16.13 -2.37
CA LYS A 166 -22.04 -15.76 -1.75
C LYS A 166 -22.91 -14.93 -2.68
N ALA A 167 -22.32 -14.07 -3.52
CA ALA A 167 -23.08 -13.23 -4.45
C ALA A 167 -23.68 -14.07 -5.57
N PHE A 168 -22.92 -15.03 -6.12
CA PHE A 168 -23.44 -16.02 -7.06
C PHE A 168 -24.56 -16.86 -6.46
N TYR A 169 -24.42 -17.29 -5.20
CA TYR A 169 -25.46 -18.05 -4.51
C TYR A 169 -26.79 -17.28 -4.39
N TYR A 170 -26.75 -16.04 -3.89
CA TYR A 170 -27.96 -15.22 -3.78
C TYR A 170 -28.49 -14.77 -5.15
N LEU A 171 -27.63 -14.59 -6.14
CA LEU A 171 -28.01 -14.28 -7.52
C LEU A 171 -28.79 -15.45 -8.14
N GLY A 172 -28.28 -16.68 -7.99
CA GLY A 172 -28.95 -17.90 -8.45
C GLY A 172 -30.30 -18.11 -7.76
N LYS A 173 -30.37 -17.89 -6.44
CA LYS A 173 -31.64 -17.92 -5.70
C LYS A 173 -32.64 -16.88 -6.20
N SER A 174 -32.18 -15.66 -6.49
CA SER A 174 -33.03 -14.60 -7.02
C SER A 174 -33.56 -14.94 -8.42
N TYR A 175 -32.72 -15.49 -9.31
CA TYR A 175 -33.16 -15.97 -10.63
C TYR A 175 -34.17 -17.10 -10.51
N LYS A 176 -33.92 -18.08 -9.64
CA LYS A 176 -34.84 -19.21 -9.41
C LYS A 176 -36.20 -18.74 -8.90
N ALA A 177 -36.23 -17.77 -8.00
CA ALA A 177 -37.47 -17.20 -7.47
C ALA A 177 -38.31 -16.48 -8.54
N LEU A 178 -37.69 -16.03 -9.64
CA LEU A 178 -38.35 -15.44 -10.80
C LEU A 178 -38.64 -16.47 -11.92
N GLY A 179 -38.38 -17.77 -11.70
CA GLY A 179 -38.57 -18.82 -12.71
C GLY A 179 -37.54 -18.80 -13.85
N LEU A 180 -36.39 -18.15 -13.65
CA LEU A 180 -35.32 -18.04 -14.64
C LEU A 180 -34.28 -19.16 -14.46
N ASP A 181 -34.69 -20.41 -14.67
CA ASP A 181 -33.93 -21.60 -14.29
C ASP A 181 -32.55 -21.70 -14.96
N ASP A 182 -32.42 -21.36 -16.26
CA ASP A 182 -31.13 -21.38 -16.96
C ASP A 182 -30.12 -20.41 -16.33
N LYS A 183 -30.58 -19.21 -15.96
CA LYS A 183 -29.75 -18.20 -15.30
C LYS A 183 -29.41 -18.58 -13.87
N ALA A 184 -30.35 -19.23 -13.18
CA ALA A 184 -30.12 -19.76 -11.85
C ALA A 184 -29.02 -20.83 -11.87
N LYS A 185 -29.10 -21.79 -12.82
CA LYS A 185 -28.07 -22.82 -13.03
C LYS A 185 -26.70 -22.21 -13.31
N TRP A 186 -26.63 -21.26 -14.24
CA TRP A 186 -25.38 -20.53 -14.56
C TRP A 186 -24.75 -19.88 -13.32
N ALA A 187 -25.55 -19.31 -12.42
CA ALA A 187 -25.06 -18.68 -11.20
C ALA A 187 -24.60 -19.72 -10.17
N PHE A 188 -25.34 -20.82 -9.99
CA PHE A 188 -24.99 -21.87 -9.03
C PHE A 188 -23.72 -22.63 -9.41
N GLU A 189 -23.47 -22.87 -10.71
CA GLU A 189 -22.23 -23.51 -11.19
C GLU A 189 -20.96 -22.73 -10.84
N ARG A 190 -21.08 -21.45 -10.47
CA ARG A 190 -19.97 -20.58 -10.04
C ARG A 190 -19.80 -20.51 -8.53
N VAL A 191 -20.67 -21.16 -7.78
CA VAL A 191 -20.51 -21.34 -6.34
C VAL A 191 -19.62 -22.56 -6.15
N PRO A 192 -18.40 -22.44 -5.59
CA PRO A 192 -17.54 -23.58 -5.35
C PRO A 192 -18.27 -24.59 -4.47
N GLU A 193 -18.17 -25.87 -4.82
CA GLU A 193 -18.66 -26.95 -3.96
C GLU A 193 -17.85 -26.92 -2.66
N THR A 194 -18.48 -26.50 -1.57
CA THR A 194 -17.94 -26.77 -0.24
C THR A 194 -18.08 -28.26 -0.01
N LYS A 195 -17.00 -29.02 -0.26
CA LYS A 195 -16.89 -30.37 0.29
C LYS A 195 -17.02 -30.24 1.80
N ALA A 196 -18.08 -30.84 2.34
CA ALA A 196 -18.35 -30.92 3.77
C ALA A 196 -17.25 -31.68 4.50
#